data_AF-A0A3F3IBB1-F1
#
_entry.id   AF-A0A3F3IBB1-F1
#
_cell.length_a   1.000
_cell.length_b   1.000
_cell.length_c   1.000
_cell.angle_alpha   90.00
_cell.angle_beta   90.00
_cell.angle_gamma   90.00
#
_symmetry.space_group_name_H-M   'P 1'
#
loop_
_entity.id
_entity.type
_entity.pdbx_description
1 polymer ?
#
loop_
_entity_poly.entity_id
_entity_poly.type
_entity_poly.pdbx_seq_one_letter_code
_entity_poly.pdbx_strand_id
1 'polypeptide(L)'
;MLCHQFDELASAMGWTSELAMKQGVGQLEYARSIKTRIAELEAKLSKPVLLPKTNGYWTEQEKAYEEAITLAKRQVRLAGFSVEEM
;
A
#
# COMPACT_ATOMS: atom_id res chain seq x y z
N MET A 1 30.82 22.80 -16.43
CA MET A 1 29.85 22.28 -17.42
C MET A 1 28.41 22.41 -16.90
N LEU A 2 28.10 21.88 -15.71
CA LEU A 2 26.77 22.01 -15.09
C LEU A 2 26.35 23.46 -14.75
N CYS A 3 27.28 24.32 -14.31
CA CYS A 3 26.96 25.73 -14.01
C CYS A 3 26.51 26.52 -15.25
N HIS A 4 27.21 26.37 -16.39
CA HIS A 4 26.83 27.05 -17.63
C HIS A 4 25.45 26.60 -18.14
N GLN A 5 25.13 25.31 -18.04
CA GLN A 5 23.80 24.80 -18.40
C GLN A 5 22.69 25.35 -17.49
N PHE A 6 23.01 25.52 -16.21
CA PHE A 6 22.07 26.11 -15.25
C PHE A 6 21.86 27.61 -15.51
N ASP A 7 22.92 28.34 -15.86
CA ASP A 7 22.87 29.76 -16.21
C ASP A 7 22.08 29.99 -17.52
N GLU A 8 22.28 29.13 -18.53
CA GLU A 8 21.51 29.17 -19.79
C GLU A 8 20.01 28.92 -19.56
N LEU A 9 19.67 27.92 -18.73
CA LEU A 9 18.28 27.63 -18.36
C LEU A 9 17.66 28.76 -17.53
N ALA A 10 18.41 29.33 -16.58
CA ALA A 10 17.96 30.46 -15.77
C ALA A 10 17.69 31.68 -16.66
N SER A 11 18.59 32.00 -17.59
CA SER A 11 18.40 33.07 -18.57
C SER A 11 17.20 32.82 -19.49
N ALA A 12 16.98 31.59 -19.97
CA ALA A 12 15.84 31.26 -20.82
C ALA A 12 14.49 31.39 -20.08
N MET A 13 14.48 31.16 -18.77
CA MET A 13 13.32 31.33 -17.89
C MET A 13 13.14 32.77 -17.39
N GLY A 14 14.05 33.69 -17.76
CA GLY A 14 14.07 35.07 -17.29
C GLY A 14 14.38 35.21 -15.79
N TRP A 15 15.01 34.20 -15.18
CA TRP A 15 15.34 34.17 -13.76
C TRP A 15 16.72 34.77 -13.51
N THR A 16 16.83 35.54 -12.44
CA THR A 16 18.14 35.91 -11.90
C THR A 16 18.82 34.69 -11.28
N SER A 17 20.15 34.66 -11.25
CA SER A 17 20.93 33.55 -10.66
C SER A 17 20.49 33.24 -9.21
N GLU A 18 20.15 34.26 -8.44
CA GLU A 18 19.65 34.11 -7.07
C GLU A 18 18.26 33.46 -7.01
N LEU A 19 17.35 33.83 -7.92
CA LEU A 19 16.03 33.22 -8.00
C LEU A 19 16.12 31.75 -8.46
N ALA A 20 16.96 31.47 -9.44
CA ALA A 20 17.19 30.11 -9.94
C ALA A 20 17.78 29.20 -8.85
N MET A 21 18.71 29.71 -8.03
CA MET A 21 19.22 28.98 -6.86
C MET A 21 18.15 28.74 -5.81
N LYS A 22 17.33 29.75 -5.46
CA LYS A 22 16.22 29.59 -4.50
C LYS A 22 15.21 28.55 -4.97
N GLN A 23 14.85 28.56 -6.25
CA GLN A 23 13.95 27.57 -6.84
C GLN A 23 14.58 26.17 -6.84
N GLY A 24 15.87 26.05 -7.18
CA GLY A 24 16.59 24.78 -7.14
C GLY A 24 16.67 24.19 -5.73
N VAL A 25 16.98 25.01 -4.72
CA VAL A 25 16.98 24.59 -3.31
C VAL A 25 15.57 24.17 -2.87
N GLY A 26 14.54 24.94 -3.21
CA GLY A 26 13.14 24.59 -2.90
C GLY A 26 12.70 23.27 -3.53
N GLN A 27 13.11 22.99 -4.77
CA GLN A 27 12.84 21.72 -5.44
C GLN A 27 13.54 20.54 -4.77
N LEU A 28 14.79 20.72 -4.30
CA LEU A 28 15.52 19.70 -3.57
C LEU A 28 14.89 19.38 -2.22
N GLU A 29 14.44 20.40 -1.48
CA GLU A 29 13.71 20.22 -0.23
C GLU A 29 12.36 19.52 -0.45
N TYR A 30 11.64 19.90 -1.50
CA TYR A 30 10.38 19.25 -1.88
C TYR A 30 10.61 17.77 -2.24
N ALA A 31 11.61 17.47 -3.08
CA ALA A 31 11.96 16.10 -3.45
C ALA A 31 12.38 15.25 -2.24
N ARG A 32 13.09 15.85 -1.28
CA ARG A 32 13.43 15.20 -0.01
C ARG A 32 12.18 14.89 0.80
N SER A 33 11.25 15.84 0.91
CA SER A 33 9.99 15.65 1.65
C SER A 33 9.15 14.52 1.06
N ILE A 34 9.08 14.41 -0.28
CA ILE A 34 8.37 13.34 -0.97
C ILE A 34 9.02 12.00 -0.70
N LYS A 35 10.36 11.89 -0.80
CA LYS A 35 11.07 10.64 -0.51
C LYS A 35 10.81 10.14 0.91
N THR A 36 10.81 11.03 1.90
CA THR A 36 10.48 10.66 3.28
C THR A 36 9.04 10.15 3.38
N ARG A 37 8.09 10.84 2.73
CA ARG A 37 6.68 10.44 2.72
C ARG A 37 6.44 9.09 2.04
N ILE A 38 7.15 8.82 0.94
CA ILE A 38 7.10 7.53 0.24
C ILE A 38 7.61 6.42 1.16
N ALA A 39 8.77 6.61 1.81
CA ALA A 39 9.30 5.61 2.74
C ALA A 39 8.34 5.34 3.92
N GLU A 40 7.70 6.38 4.46
CA GLU A 40 6.66 6.24 5.48
C GLU A 40 5.45 5.43 4.97
N LEU A 41 5.02 5.66 3.73
CA LEU A 41 3.90 4.95 3.11
C LEU A 41 4.25 3.50 2.77
N GLU A 42 5.45 3.24 2.25
CA GLU A 42 5.98 1.90 2.01
C GLU A 42 6.08 1.10 3.32
N ALA A 43 6.52 1.73 4.41
CA ALA A 43 6.53 1.11 5.74
C ALA A 43 5.11 0.78 6.23
N LYS A 44 4.12 1.64 5.97
CA LYS A 44 2.71 1.37 6.29
C LYS A 44 2.12 0.25 5.43
N LEU A 45 2.46 0.18 4.15
CA LEU A 45 2.03 -0.88 3.23
C LEU A 45 2.66 -2.23 3.56
N SER A 46 3.90 -2.25 4.06
CA SER A 46 4.62 -3.48 4.42
C SER A 46 3.95 -4.30 5.52
N LYS A 47 3.12 -3.65 6.35
CA LYS A 47 2.34 -4.30 7.40
C LYS A 47 0.88 -4.35 6.94
N PRO A 48 0.43 -5.45 6.31
CA PRO A 48 -0.97 -5.57 5.91
C PRO A 48 -1.85 -5.42 7.15
N VAL A 49 -2.68 -4.38 7.16
CA VAL A 49 -3.68 -4.19 8.21
C VAL A 49 -4.70 -5.31 8.04
N LEU A 50 -4.75 -6.23 9.01
CA LEU A 50 -5.83 -7.19 9.15
C LEU A 50 -7.09 -6.39 9.48
N LEU A 51 -7.82 -5.98 8.44
CA LEU A 51 -9.15 -5.43 8.61
C LEU A 51 -10.03 -6.52 9.27
N PRO A 52 -10.93 -6.16 10.20
CA PRO A 52 -11.98 -7.08 10.62
C PRO A 52 -12.68 -7.56 9.37
N LYS A 53 -12.79 -8.88 9.19
CA LYS A 53 -13.16 -9.58 7.94
C LYS A 53 -14.27 -8.89 7.14
N THR A 54 -13.90 -7.93 6.30
CA THR A 54 -14.82 -7.24 5.38
C THR A 54 -14.61 -7.69 3.94
N ASN A 55 -13.60 -8.51 3.66
CA ASN A 55 -13.26 -8.97 2.32
C ASN A 55 -13.68 -10.42 2.03
N GLY A 56 -14.31 -11.14 2.97
CA GLY A 56 -14.90 -12.46 2.69
C GLY A 56 -13.90 -13.57 2.29
N TYR A 57 -12.59 -13.31 2.33
CA TYR A 57 -11.59 -14.32 2.05
C TYR A 57 -11.33 -15.14 3.31
N TRP A 58 -11.71 -16.41 3.26
CA TRP A 58 -11.36 -17.36 4.29
C TRP A 58 -9.86 -17.64 4.21
N THR A 59 -9.21 -17.68 5.37
CA THR A 59 -7.85 -18.22 5.42
C THR A 59 -7.89 -19.71 5.06
N GLU A 60 -6.77 -20.29 4.62
CA GLU A 60 -6.72 -21.72 4.27
C GLU A 60 -7.17 -22.61 5.44
N GLN A 61 -6.88 -22.19 6.67
CA GLN A 61 -7.29 -22.86 7.89
C GLN A 61 -8.81 -22.79 8.08
N GLU A 62 -9.41 -21.62 7.91
CA GLU A 62 -10.86 -21.42 8.03
C GLU A 62 -11.63 -22.18 6.96
N LYS A 63 -11.08 -22.25 5.75
CA LYS A 63 -11.63 -23.06 4.67
C LYS A 63 -11.58 -24.55 4.99
N ALA A 64 -10.46 -25.04 5.53
CA ALA A 64 -10.35 -26.43 5.97
C ALA A 64 -11.35 -26.76 7.10
N TYR A 65 -11.58 -25.83 8.03
CA TYR A 65 -12.57 -26.02 9.08
C TYR A 65 -14.00 -26.12 8.54
N GLU A 66 -14.40 -25.23 7.63
CA GLU A 66 -15.74 -25.31 7.05
C GLU A 66 -15.93 -26.58 6.22
N GLU A 67 -14.94 -26.96 5.41
CA GLU A 67 -15.00 -28.19 4.62
C GLU A 67 -15.18 -29.41 5.53
N ALA A 68 -14.47 -29.45 6.66
CA ALA A 68 -14.62 -30.50 7.67
C ALA A 68 -16.03 -30.49 8.31
N ILE A 69 -16.57 -29.33 8.66
CA ILE A 69 -17.92 -29.18 9.22
C ILE A 69 -18.97 -29.64 8.21
N THR A 70 -18.82 -29.26 6.94
CA THR A 70 -19.72 -29.64 5.85
C THR A 70 -19.72 -31.16 5.65
N LEU A 71 -18.54 -31.77 5.66
CA LEU A 71 -18.37 -33.21 5.54
C LEU A 71 -19.02 -33.93 6.73
N ALA A 72 -18.80 -33.45 7.95
CA ALA A 72 -19.43 -34.00 9.16
C ALA A 72 -20.96 -33.91 9.09
N LYS A 73 -21.53 -32.75 8.74
CA LYS A 73 -22.99 -32.58 8.56
C LYS A 73 -23.56 -33.56 7.53
N ARG A 74 -22.83 -33.79 6.42
CA ARG A 74 -23.23 -34.78 5.40
C ARG A 74 -23.22 -36.20 5.96
N GLN A 75 -22.20 -36.58 6.72
CA GLN A 75 -22.11 -37.91 7.34
C GLN A 75 -23.25 -38.15 8.35
N VAL A 76 -23.56 -37.15 9.18
CA VAL A 76 -24.68 -37.22 10.13
C VAL A 76 -26.01 -37.43 9.40
N ARG A 77 -26.22 -36.72 8.28
CA ARG A 77 -27.41 -36.88 7.43
C ARG A 77 -27.49 -38.27 6.79
N LEU A 78 -26.37 -38.80 6.29
CA LEU A 78 -26.31 -40.16 5.74
C LEU A 78 -26.57 -41.24 6.80
N ALA A 79 -26.19 -40.98 8.04
CA ALA A 79 -26.50 -41.84 9.18
C ALA A 79 -27.96 -41.73 9.66
N GLY A 80 -28.80 -40.91 9.01
CA GLY A 80 -30.22 -40.76 9.32
C GLY A 80 -30.54 -39.75 10.42
N PHE A 81 -29.56 -38.95 10.85
CA PHE A 81 -29.72 -37.91 11.87
C PHE A 81 -29.77 -36.52 11.25
N SER A 82 -30.51 -35.59 11.86
CA SER A 82 -30.55 -34.17 11.46
C SER A 82 -29.67 -33.30 12.36
N VAL A 83 -29.07 -32.26 11.78
CA VAL A 83 -28.29 -31.24 12.52
C VAL A 83 -29.14 -29.97 12.59
N GLU A 84 -29.39 -29.45 13.79
CA GLU A 84 -30.06 -28.15 13.97
C GLU A 84 -29.10 -26.99 13.67
N GLU A 85 -29.60 -25.92 13.03
CA GLU A 85 -28.85 -24.68 12.82
C GLU A 85 -29.00 -23.78 14.06
N MET A 86 -27.87 -23.39 14.65
CA MET A 86 -27.81 -22.42 15.76
C MET A 86 -27.64 -21.00 15.25
#